data_AF-A0A7Z0QTQ7-F1
#
_entry.id   AF-A0A7Z0QTQ7-F1
#
_cell.length_a   1.000
_cell.length_b   1.000
_cell.length_c   1.000
_cell.angle_alpha   90.00
_cell.angle_beta   90.00
_cell.angle_gamma   90.00
#
_symmetry.space_group_name_H-M   'P 1'
#
loop_
_entity.id
_entity.type
_entity.pdbx_description
1 polymer ?
#
loop_
_entity_poly.entity_id
_entity_poly.type
_entity_poly.pdbx_seq_one_letter_code
_entity_poly.pdbx_strand_id
1 'polypeptide(L)' 'MSGTRRPSQQAGTRQLFAGARTASERASAMTSERIAEDMARFRTSGGQVEVLGTTRTLTRLDETAPRAPAPAGPGRGKR' A
#
# COMPACT_ATOMS: atom_id res chain seq x y z
N MET A 1 54.78 -15.25 -14.48
CA MET A 1 53.87 -14.85 -13.38
C MET A 1 52.71 -14.09 -13.96
N SER A 2 51.54 -14.72 -14.14
CA SER A 2 50.37 -14.02 -14.70
C SER A 2 49.13 -14.36 -13.87
N GLY A 3 48.85 -13.51 -12.88
CA GLY A 3 47.61 -13.54 -12.11
C GLY A 3 46.53 -12.77 -12.85
N THR A 4 45.52 -13.48 -13.35
CA THR A 4 44.30 -12.88 -13.90
C THR A 4 43.47 -12.26 -12.78
N ARG A 5 43.35 -10.93 -12.75
CA ARG A 5 42.44 -10.21 -11.84
C ARG A 5 40.99 -10.56 -12.20
N ARG A 6 40.25 -11.16 -11.26
CA ARG A 6 38.78 -11.30 -11.35
C ARG A 6 38.15 -9.90 -11.29
N PRO A 7 37.21 -9.55 -12.19
CA PRO A 7 36.43 -8.33 -12.05
C PRO A 7 35.57 -8.42 -10.79
N SER A 8 35.57 -7.33 -10.02
CA SER A 8 34.77 -7.15 -8.82
C SER A 8 33.30 -7.37 -9.12
N GLN A 9 32.70 -8.41 -8.53
CA GLN A 9 31.26 -8.64 -8.59
C GLN A 9 30.55 -7.46 -7.93
N GLN A 10 29.90 -6.63 -8.74
CA GLN A 10 29.01 -5.59 -8.25
C GLN A 10 27.88 -6.30 -7.50
N ALA A 11 27.85 -6.14 -6.18
CA ALA A 11 26.79 -6.66 -5.33
C ALA A 11 25.48 -5.96 -5.73
N GLY A 12 24.69 -6.62 -6.57
CA GLY A 12 23.40 -6.10 -7.01
C GLY A 12 22.46 -5.95 -5.81
N THR A 13 21.72 -4.84 -5.78
CA THR A 13 20.69 -4.52 -4.77
C THR A 13 19.54 -5.52 -4.72
N ARG A 14 19.53 -6.54 -5.59
CA ARG A 14 18.54 -7.64 -5.63
C ARG A 14 18.42 -8.36 -4.29
N GLN A 15 19.48 -8.42 -3.50
CA GLN A 15 19.46 -9.04 -2.17
C GLN A 15 18.60 -8.28 -1.15
N LEU A 16 18.40 -6.96 -1.35
CA LEU A 16 17.54 -6.14 -0.49
C LEU A 16 16.05 -6.48 -0.66
N PHE A 17 15.69 -7.12 -1.78
CA PHE A 17 14.33 -7.50 -2.12
C PHE A 17 14.14 -9.02 -2.20
N ALA A 18 15.19 -9.81 -1.96
CA ALA A 18 15.18 -11.27 -2.05
C ALA A 18 14.51 -11.96 -0.84
N GLY A 19 14.21 -11.20 0.23
CA GLY A 19 13.52 -11.71 1.40
C GLY A 19 12.01 -11.68 1.23
N ALA A 20 11.41 -12.83 0.89
CA ALA A 20 9.99 -13.04 1.14
C ALA A 20 9.78 -13.00 2.66
N ARG A 21 9.35 -11.84 3.19
CA ARG A 21 8.97 -11.68 4.59
C ARG A 21 8.10 -12.84 5.01
N THR A 22 8.44 -13.49 6.12
CA THR A 22 7.68 -14.63 6.64
C THR A 22 6.23 -14.20 6.90
N ALA A 23 5.28 -15.12 6.87
CA ALA A 23 3.89 -14.78 7.17
C ALA A 23 3.74 -14.09 8.53
N SER A 24 4.59 -14.46 9.51
CA SER A 24 4.69 -13.82 10.83
C SER A 24 5.17 -12.36 10.75
N GLU A 25 6.17 -12.07 9.92
CA GLU A 25 6.67 -10.69 9.68
C GLU A 25 5.68 -9.82 8.89
N ARG A 26 4.84 -10.43 8.04
CA ARG A 26 3.73 -9.73 7.38
C ARG A 26 2.53 -9.53 8.30
N ALA A 27 2.35 -10.40 9.29
CA ALA A 27 1.25 -10.40 10.25
C ALA A 27 1.48 -9.47 11.44
N SER A 28 2.68 -8.90 11.61
CA SER A 28 2.84 -7.71 12.45
C SER A 28 2.01 -6.58 11.83
N ALA A 29 0.79 -6.42 12.35
CA ALA A 29 -0.19 -5.49 11.82
C ALA A 29 0.43 -4.09 11.74
N MET A 30 0.47 -3.54 10.54
CA MET A 30 0.83 -2.13 10.32
C MET A 30 -0.32 -1.27 10.83
N THR A 31 -0.29 -0.96 12.13
CA THR A 31 -1.26 -0.10 12.78
C THR A 31 -0.86 1.36 12.64
N SER A 32 -1.84 2.27 12.71
CA SER A 32 -1.57 3.71 12.70
C SER A 32 -0.63 4.12 13.83
N GLU A 33 -0.74 3.49 15.00
CA GLU A 33 0.10 3.77 16.17
C GLU A 33 1.57 3.44 15.92
N ARG A 34 1.84 2.25 15.38
CA ARG A 34 3.21 1.82 15.07
C ARG A 34 3.86 2.72 14.02
N ILE A 35 3.11 3.09 12.99
CA ILE A 35 3.57 4.03 11.98
C ILE A 35 3.93 5.38 12.62
N ALA A 36 3.12 5.88 13.55
CA ALA A 36 3.39 7.13 14.25
C ALA A 36 4.67 7.07 15.11
N GLU A 37 4.89 5.96 15.82
CA GLU A 37 6.10 5.71 16.60
C GLU A 37 7.36 5.71 15.72
N ASP A 38 7.32 4.97 14.60
CA ASP A 38 8.46 4.87 13.68
C ASP A 38 8.76 6.23 13.02
N MET A 39 7.71 6.98 12.67
CA MET A 39 7.86 8.35 12.15
C MET A 39 8.49 9.30 13.17
N ALA A 40 8.17 9.15 14.46
CA ALA A 40 8.79 9.94 15.52
C ALA A 40 10.27 9.59 15.69
N ARG A 41 10.60 8.29 15.73
CA ARG A 41 12.00 7.82 15.79
C ARG A 41 12.83 8.33 14.62
N PHE A 42 12.30 8.25 13.41
CA PHE A 42 12.99 8.72 12.20
C PHE A 42 13.29 10.22 12.25
N ARG A 43 12.35 11.03 12.74
CA ARG A 43 12.57 12.48 12.93
C ARG A 43 13.62 12.75 14.01
N THR A 44 13.59 12.04 15.14
CA THR A 44 14.59 12.16 16.20
C THR A 44 16.00 11.80 15.73
N SER A 45 16.15 10.85 14.81
CA SER A 45 17.44 10.52 14.20
C SER A 45 17.92 11.54 13.15
N GLY A 46 17.21 12.65 12.96
CA GLY A 46 17.54 13.69 11.98
C GLY A 46 17.02 13.41 10.56
N GLY A 47 16.12 12.44 10.40
CA GLY A 47 15.48 12.15 9.13
C GLY A 47 14.42 13.20 8.76
N GLN A 48 14.34 13.53 7.47
CA GLN A 48 13.36 14.45 6.92
C GLN A 48 12.41 13.71 5.99
N VAL A 49 11.11 14.01 6.10
CA VAL A 49 10.08 13.44 5.24
C VAL A 49 9.46 14.55 4.39
N GLU A 50 9.47 14.35 3.08
CA GLU A 50 8.84 15.25 2.11
C GLU A 50 7.60 14.58 1.49
N VAL A 51 6.51 15.33 1.40
CA VAL A 51 5.24 14.84 0.83
C VAL A 51 5.14 15.32 -0.61
N LEU A 52 5.25 14.37 -1.56
CA LEU A 52 5.25 14.67 -3.00
C LEU A 52 3.84 14.88 -3.59
N GLY A 53 2.81 14.53 -2.82
CA GLY A 53 1.41 14.64 -3.24
C GLY A 53 0.50 13.77 -2.39
N THR A 54 -0.82 13.92 -2.59
CA THR A 54 -1.82 13.13 -1.88
C THR A 54 -2.67 12.37 -2.88
N THR A 55 -2.61 11.04 -2.83
CA THR A 55 -3.47 10.18 -3.64
C THR A 55 -4.84 10.07 -3.00
N ARG A 56 -5.91 10.23 -3.79
CA ARG A 56 -7.28 10.01 -3.33
C ARG A 56 -7.50 8.53 -3.02
N THR A 57 -8.09 8.23 -1.88
CA THR A 57 -8.49 6.86 -1.53
C THR A 57 -9.89 6.57 -2.10
N LEU A 58 -10.09 5.34 -2.58
CA LEU A 58 -11.42 4.88 -2.98
C LEU A 58 -12.09 4.20 -1.78
N THR A 59 -13.31 4.61 -1.45
CA THR A 59 -14.14 3.92 -0.47
C THR A 59 -14.68 2.66 -1.13
N ARG A 60 -14.49 1.50 -0.48
CA ARG A 60 -15.17 0.27 -0.89
C ARG A 60 -16.66 0.47 -0.65
N LEU A 61 -17.45 0.47 -1.72
CA LEU A 61 -18.89 0.34 -1.63
C LEU A 61 -19.17 -1.16 -1.55
N ASP A 62 -19.65 -1.63 -0.41
CA ASP A 62 -20.15 -3.00 -0.33
C ASP A 62 -21.40 -3.09 -1.20
N GLU A 63 -21.42 -4.04 -2.14
CA GLU A 63 -22.53 -4.25 -3.07
C GLU A 63 -23.69 -4.94 -2.32
N THR A 64 -24.40 -4.16 -1.52
CA THR A 64 -25.77 -4.41 -1.06
C THR A 64 -26.39 -3.04 -0.78
N ALA A 65 -26.57 -2.27 -1.84
CA ALA A 65 -27.66 -1.30 -1.84
C ALA A 65 -28.95 -2.10 -2.07
N PRO A 66 -29.97 -2.03 -1.18
CA PRO A 66 -31.26 -2.63 -1.47
C PRO A 66 -31.80 -1.98 -2.75
N ARG A 67 -32.12 -2.81 -3.75
CA ARG A 67 -32.74 -2.38 -5.00
C ARG A 67 -33.98 -1.55 -4.66
N ALA A 68 -33.94 -0.25 -4.96
CA ALA A 68 -35.10 0.61 -4.84
C ALA A 68 -36.24 0.04 -5.73
N PRO A 69 -37.49 -0.02 -5.23
CA PRO A 69 -38.61 -0.49 -6.05
C PRO A 69 -38.77 0.43 -7.27
N ALA A 70 -38.97 -0.19 -8.43
CA ALA A 70 -39.06 0.51 -9.71
C ALA A 70 -40.17 1.59 -9.69
N PRO A 71 -39.97 2.76 -10.32
CA PRO A 71 -40.99 3.78 -10.39
C PRO A 71 -42.22 3.24 -11.13
N ALA A 72 -43.39 3.38 -10.53
CA ALA A 72 -44.66 3.08 -11.18
C ALA A 72 -44.82 3.99 -12.40
N GLY A 73 -44.78 3.40 -13.60
CA GLY A 73 -45.08 4.10 -14.84
C GLY A 73 -46.49 4.69 -14.80
N PRO A 74 -46.75 5.79 -15.55
CA PRO A 74 -48.03 6.47 -15.50
C PRO A 74 -49.15 5.50 -15.89
N GLY A 75 -50.06 5.26 -14.95
CA GLY A 75 -51.25 4.45 -15.16
C GLY A 75 -52.02 4.97 -16.37
N ARG A 76 -52.24 4.10 -17.35
CA ARG A 76 -53.07 4.38 -18.52
C ARG A 76 -54.50 4.61 -18.03
N GLY A 77 -54.84 5.87 -17.78
CA GLY A 77 -56.18 6.28 -17.41
C GLY A 77 -57.17 5.89 -18.49
N LYS A 78 -58.11 5.00 -18.18
CA LYS A 78 -59.34 4.84 -18.93
C LYS A 78 -60.27 5.99 -18.57
N ARG A 79 -60.59 6.85 -19.52
CA ARG A 79 -61.89 7.53 -19.64
C ARG A 79 -62.25 7.61 -21.11
#